data_AF-A0A7S4HI25-F1
#
_entry.id   AF-A0A7S4HI25-F1
#
_cell.length_a   1.000
_cell.length_b   1.000
_cell.length_c   1.000
_cell.angle_alpha   90.00
_cell.angle_beta   90.00
_cell.angle_gamma   90.00
#
_symmetry.space_group_name_H-M   'P 1'
#
loop_
_entity.id
_entity.type
_entity.pdbx_description
1 polymer ?
#
loop_
_entity_poly.entity_id
_entity_poly.type
_entity_poly.pdbx_seq_one_letter_code
_entity_poly.pdbx_strand_id
1 'polypeptide(L)'
;SFLLVLSGTLELMYDGVHVERLVPGSSCGFLFMFARGKRDTLMVCSSDATVLVISRHLFDTMQASHPGLQQQLREGMMARVATEYQHYVRHHASTHSSPSVPARKYQ
;
A
#
# COMPACT_ATOMS: atom_id res chain seq x y z
N SER A 1 8.20 5.83 6.78
CA SER A 1 8.82 4.49 6.86
C SER A 1 7.88 3.50 6.22
N PHE A 2 8.42 2.37 5.77
CA PHE A 2 7.62 1.21 5.38
C PHE A 2 8.11 0.00 6.16
N LEU A 3 7.34 -1.08 6.14
CA LEU A 3 7.71 -2.30 6.83
C LEU A 3 7.53 -3.54 5.97
N LEU A 4 8.26 -4.58 6.34
CA LEU A 4 8.15 -5.94 5.85
C LEU A 4 7.90 -6.85 7.05
N VAL A 5 6.89 -7.71 6.94
CA VAL A 5 6.60 -8.72 7.97
C VAL A 5 7.57 -9.89 7.81
N LEU A 6 8.29 -10.23 8.88
CA LEU A 6 9.23 -11.36 8.88
C LEU A 6 8.59 -12.61 9.50
N SER A 7 7.78 -12.43 10.55
CA SER A 7 7.02 -13.50 11.20
C SER A 7 5.74 -12.93 11.85
N GLY A 8 4.79 -13.82 12.17
CA GLY A 8 3.53 -13.45 12.82
C GLY A 8 2.48 -12.93 11.85
N THR A 9 1.47 -12.26 12.37
CA THR A 9 0.38 -11.67 11.59
C THR A 9 0.04 -10.29 12.13
N LEU A 10 -0.19 -9.35 11.22
CA LEU A 10 -0.76 -8.04 11.54
C LEU A 10 -2.04 -7.80 10.76
N GLU A 11 -2.89 -6.95 11.28
CA GLU A 11 -4.10 -6.47 10.63
C GLU A 11 -3.97 -4.98 10.35
N LEU A 12 -4.28 -4.60 9.11
CA LEU A 12 -4.38 -3.21 8.69
C LEU A 12 -5.84 -2.78 8.81
N MET A 13 -6.08 -1.71 9.53
CA MET A 13 -7.41 -1.15 9.77
C MET A 13 -7.50 0.29 9.27
N TYR A 14 -8.68 0.69 8.82
CA TYR A 14 -9.02 2.07 8.48
C TYR A 14 -10.39 2.39 9.07
N ASP A 15 -10.46 3.37 9.96
CA ASP A 15 -11.71 3.79 10.61
C ASP A 15 -12.52 2.62 11.22
N GLY A 16 -11.82 1.73 11.94
CA GLY A 16 -12.44 0.54 12.54
C GLY A 16 -12.71 -0.62 11.59
N VAL A 17 -12.55 -0.43 10.27
CA VAL A 17 -12.77 -1.46 9.26
C VAL A 17 -11.48 -2.22 8.97
N HIS A 18 -11.53 -3.55 8.96
CA HIS A 18 -10.41 -4.39 8.53
C HIS A 18 -10.18 -4.26 7.01
N VAL A 19 -8.99 -3.79 6.63
CA VAL A 19 -8.59 -3.57 5.24
C VAL A 19 -7.83 -4.79 4.70
N GLU A 20 -6.81 -5.25 5.42
CA GLU A 20 -5.90 -6.27 4.92
C GLU A 20 -5.23 -7.02 6.07
N ARG A 21 -5.05 -8.34 5.91
CA ARG A 21 -4.22 -9.17 6.79
C ARG A 21 -2.81 -9.27 6.20
N LEU A 22 -1.80 -8.88 6.99
CA LEU A 22 -0.40 -8.94 6.63
C LEU A 22 0.25 -10.19 7.25
N VAL A 23 0.92 -10.97 6.42
CA VAL A 23 1.59 -12.24 6.76
C VAL A 23 3.08 -12.16 6.42
N PRO A 24 3.93 -13.14 6.77
CA PRO A 24 5.35 -13.09 6.42
C PRO A 24 5.56 -12.88 4.92
N GLY A 25 6.41 -11.91 4.58
CA GLY A 25 6.63 -11.45 3.20
C GLY A 25 5.72 -10.28 2.77
N SER A 26 4.63 -9.99 3.48
CA SER A 26 3.80 -8.81 3.22
C SER A 26 4.57 -7.54 3.53
N SER A 27 4.38 -6.51 2.70
CA SER A 27 4.91 -5.17 2.91
C SER A 27 3.79 -4.13 3.00
N CYS A 28 3.98 -3.14 3.87
CA CYS A 28 3.00 -2.09 4.14
C CYS A 28 3.68 -0.71 4.29
N GLY A 29 2.96 0.35 3.97
CA GLY A 29 3.40 1.75 4.13
C GLY A 29 4.28 2.28 3.00
N PHE A 30 4.59 1.45 2.00
CA PHE A 30 5.46 1.80 0.90
C PHE A 30 4.85 2.85 -0.06
N LEU A 31 3.52 2.82 -0.24
CA LEU A 31 2.77 3.83 -1.00
C LEU A 31 3.03 5.26 -0.50
N PHE A 32 3.14 5.46 0.82
CA PHE A 32 3.41 6.78 1.41
C PHE A 32 4.79 7.33 1.08
N MET A 33 5.71 6.51 0.61
CA MET A 33 7.01 7.01 0.18
C MET A 33 6.98 7.62 -1.22
N PHE A 34 5.96 7.30 -2.02
CA PHE A 34 5.78 7.81 -3.38
C PHE A 34 4.59 8.76 -3.52
N ALA A 35 3.51 8.50 -2.81
CA ALA A 35 2.33 9.36 -2.77
C ALA A 35 2.49 10.41 -1.66
N ARG A 36 2.21 11.67 -1.99
CA ARG A 36 2.06 12.73 -0.99
C ARG A 36 0.73 12.53 -0.26
N GLY A 37 0.71 11.70 0.78
CA GLY A 37 -0.50 11.38 1.55
C GLY A 37 -0.23 11.25 3.04
N LYS A 38 -1.31 11.28 3.84
CA LYS A 38 -1.27 11.02 5.29
C LYS A 38 -1.61 9.56 5.56
N ARG A 39 -0.96 8.97 6.57
CA ARG A 39 -1.27 7.61 7.02
C ARG A 39 -2.47 7.64 7.95
N ASP A 40 -3.61 7.23 7.42
CA ASP A 40 -4.86 7.15 8.18
C ASP A 40 -5.21 5.70 8.59
N THR A 41 -4.33 4.75 8.29
CA THR A 41 -4.47 3.35 8.68
C THR A 41 -3.77 3.04 10.01
N LEU A 42 -4.42 2.18 10.80
CA LEU A 42 -3.90 1.58 12.01
C LEU A 42 -3.39 0.18 11.71
N MET A 43 -2.36 -0.24 12.43
CA MET A 43 -1.81 -1.59 12.31
C MET A 43 -1.82 -2.24 13.67
N VAL A 44 -2.43 -3.42 13.75
CA VAL A 44 -2.64 -4.15 15.01
C VAL A 44 -1.99 -5.51 14.87
N CYS A 45 -1.22 -5.94 15.86
CA CYS A 45 -0.69 -7.30 15.89
C CYS A 45 -1.82 -8.25 16.30
N SER A 46 -2.18 -9.20 15.43
CA SER A 46 -3.13 -10.26 15.74
C SER A 46 -2.45 -11.50 16.34
N SER A 47 -1.12 -11.57 16.25
CA SER A 47 -0.25 -12.51 16.95
C SER A 47 1.10 -11.86 17.24
N ASP A 48 1.97 -12.53 18.01
CA ASP A 48 3.37 -12.14 18.15
C ASP A 48 4.00 -12.04 16.75
N ALA A 49 4.60 -10.88 16.45
CA ALA A 49 5.07 -10.55 15.12
C ALA A 49 6.43 -9.86 15.16
N THR A 50 7.29 -10.24 14.22
CA THR A 50 8.56 -9.55 13.97
C THR A 50 8.46 -8.84 12.63
N VAL A 51 8.77 -7.54 12.65
CA VAL A 51 8.73 -6.69 11.45
C VAL A 51 10.08 -6.02 11.24
N LEU A 52 10.49 -5.93 9.98
CA LEU A 52 11.57 -5.06 9.56
C LEU A 52 10.99 -3.68 9.24
N VAL A 53 11.37 -2.67 10.00
CA VAL A 53 10.98 -1.28 9.75
C VAL A 53 12.10 -0.56 9.01
N ILE A 54 11.79 -0.06 7.82
CA ILE A 54 12.72 0.71 7.01
C ILE A 54 12.38 2.19 7.15
N SER A 55 13.29 2.92 7.79
CA SER A 55 13.18 4.37 7.95
C SER A 55 13.32 5.09 6.61
N ARG A 56 12.86 6.34 6.55
CA ARG A 56 13.02 7.15 5.35
C ARG A 56 14.50 7.35 5.02
N HIS A 57 15.30 7.66 6.04
CA HIS A 57 16.74 7.87 5.90
C HIS A 57 17.44 6.63 5.33
N LEU A 58 17.18 5.44 5.87
CA LEU A 58 17.75 4.19 5.37
C LEU A 58 17.35 3.94 3.91
N PHE A 59 16.10 4.24 3.56
CA PHE A 59 15.64 4.13 2.18
C PHE A 59 16.37 5.09 1.22
N ASP A 60 16.56 6.34 1.62
CA ASP A 60 17.29 7.33 0.82
C ASP A 60 18.76 6.89 0.63
N THR A 61 19.39 6.32 1.67
CA THR A 61 20.73 5.71 1.55
C THR A 61 20.73 4.53 0.57
N MET A 62 19.76 3.63 0.65
CA MET A 62 19.67 2.49 -0.27
C MET A 62 19.49 2.94 -1.73
N GLN A 63 18.70 3.99 -1.98
CA GLN A 63 18.57 4.58 -3.32
C GLN A 63 19.89 5.14 -3.84
N ALA A 64 20.64 5.85 -3.00
CA ALA A 64 21.94 6.41 -3.39
C ALA A 64 22.93 5.29 -3.77
N SER A 65 22.93 4.17 -3.04
CA SER A 65 23.78 3.02 -3.35
C SER A 65 23.28 2.16 -4.51
N HIS A 66 21.97 2.19 -4.80
CA HIS A 66 21.34 1.39 -5.85
C HIS A 66 20.35 2.24 -6.65
N PRO A 67 20.83 3.01 -7.65
CA PRO A 67 19.99 3.96 -8.39
C PRO A 67 18.76 3.34 -9.08
N GLY A 68 18.83 2.06 -9.47
CA GLY A 68 17.71 1.33 -10.08
C GLY A 68 16.62 0.88 -9.10
N LEU A 69 16.87 0.91 -7.80
CA LEU A 69 15.95 0.42 -6.77
C LEU A 69 14.60 1.12 -6.81
N GLN A 70 14.60 2.44 -7.02
CA GLN A 70 13.37 3.22 -7.09
C GLN A 70 12.47 2.77 -8.24
N GLN A 71 13.05 2.51 -9.40
CA GLN A 71 12.31 2.06 -10.58
C GLN A 71 11.72 0.66 -10.34
N GLN A 72 12.52 -0.28 -9.85
CA GLN A 72 12.08 -1.65 -9.57
C GLN A 72 10.92 -1.68 -8.57
N LEU A 73 11.02 -0.89 -7.52
CA LEU A 73 9.96 -0.81 -6.52
C LEU A 73 8.68 -0.15 -7.05
N ARG A 74 8.82 0.88 -7.89
CA ARG A 74 7.68 1.52 -8.56
C ARG A 74 6.96 0.53 -9.48
N GLU A 75 7.71 -0.24 -10.26
CA GLU A 75 7.16 -1.26 -11.17
C GLU A 75 6.42 -2.35 -10.40
N GLY A 76 7.04 -2.90 -9.35
CA GLY A 76 6.39 -3.89 -8.48
C GLY A 76 5.10 -3.37 -7.83
N MET A 77 5.10 -2.10 -7.40
CA MET A 77 3.91 -1.46 -6.83
C MET A 77 2.80 -1.28 -7.86
N MET A 78 3.12 -0.80 -9.07
CA MET A 78 2.13 -0.65 -10.14
C MET A 78 1.52 -1.99 -10.55
N ALA A 79 2.33 -3.05 -10.60
CA ALA A 79 1.83 -4.41 -10.84
C ALA A 79 0.83 -4.83 -9.76
N ARG A 80 1.16 -4.63 -8.48
CA ARG A 80 0.26 -4.94 -7.35
C ARG A 80 -1.04 -4.13 -7.42
N VAL A 81 -0.97 -2.81 -7.60
CA VAL A 81 -2.17 -1.94 -7.69
C VAL A 81 -3.04 -2.34 -8.88
N ALA A 82 -2.44 -2.68 -10.02
CA ALA A 82 -3.20 -3.15 -11.18
C ALA A 82 -3.95 -4.46 -10.87
N THR A 83 -3.32 -5.41 -10.17
CA THR A 83 -3.95 -6.66 -9.72
C THR A 83 -5.11 -6.39 -8.77
N GLU A 84 -4.92 -5.55 -7.76
CA GLU A 84 -5.97 -5.20 -6.79
C GLU A 84 -7.15 -4.47 -7.47
N TYR A 85 -6.85 -3.53 -8.38
CA TYR A 85 -7.89 -2.82 -9.12
C TYR A 85 -8.70 -3.77 -10.02
N GLN A 86 -8.04 -4.70 -10.71
CA GLN A 86 -8.73 -5.72 -11.50
C GLN A 86 -9.62 -6.60 -10.63
N HIS A 87 -9.16 -6.99 -9.43
CA HIS A 87 -9.95 -7.75 -8.48
C HIS A 87 -11.18 -6.94 -8.02
N TYR A 88 -10.99 -5.69 -7.61
CA TYR A 88 -12.08 -4.77 -7.23
C TYR A 88 -13.12 -4.65 -8.33
N VAL A 89 -12.70 -4.36 -9.57
CA VAL A 89 -13.62 -4.22 -10.71
C VAL A 89 -14.40 -5.52 -10.94
N ARG A 90 -13.76 -6.69 -10.90
CA ARG A 90 -14.45 -7.98 -11.08
C ARG A 90 -15.52 -8.24 -10.02
N HIS A 91 -15.27 -7.83 -8.78
CA HIS A 91 -16.16 -8.11 -7.66
C HIS A 91 -17.21 -7.01 -7.38
N HIS A 92 -17.02 -5.79 -7.92
CA HIS A 92 -17.91 -4.65 -7.69
C HIS A 92 -18.52 -4.04 -8.96
N ALA A 93 -18.19 -4.52 -10.17
CA ALA A 93 -18.83 -4.06 -11.41
C ALA A 93 -20.34 -4.37 -11.48
N SER A 94 -20.87 -5.26 -10.63
CA SER A 94 -22.31 -5.54 -10.56
C SER A 94 -23.08 -4.60 -9.63
N THR A 95 -22.42 -3.72 -8.86
CA THR A 95 -23.05 -2.95 -7.76
C THR A 95 -23.03 -1.43 -7.92
N HIS A 96 -22.41 -0.88 -8.97
CA HIS A 96 -22.42 0.56 -9.23
C HIS A 96 -23.07 0.91 -10.58
N SER A 97 -24.33 1.33 -10.53
CA SER A 97 -24.82 2.38 -11.40
C SER A 97 -23.87 3.58 -11.29
N SER A 98 -23.33 4.01 -12.42
CA SER A 98 -22.28 5.03 -12.54
C SER A 98 -22.50 6.26 -11.65
N PRO A 99 -21.50 6.71 -10.86
CA PRO A 99 -21.51 8.08 -10.38
C PRO A 99 -21.32 9.01 -11.57
N SER A 100 -22.31 9.85 -11.84
CA SER A 100 -22.23 10.92 -12.83
C SER A 100 -21.09 11.86 -12.47
N VAL A 101 -19.98 11.78 -13.20
CA VAL A 101 -18.92 12.78 -13.15
C VAL A 101 -19.52 14.07 -13.73
N PRO A 102 -19.67 15.17 -12.96
CA PRO A 102 -20.10 16.43 -13.56
C PRO A 102 -18.95 16.93 -14.45
N ALA A 103 -19.25 17.11 -15.74
CA ALA A 103 -18.33 17.66 -16.71
C ALA A 103 -17.83 19.03 -16.21
N ARG A 104 -16.54 19.12 -15.87
CA ARG A 104 -15.87 20.41 -15.69
C ARG A 104 -15.88 21.12 -17.04
N LYS A 105 -16.76 22.12 -17.18
CA LYS A 105 -16.64 23.13 -18.22
C LYS A 105 -15.43 24.00 -17.87
N TYR A 106 -14.39 23.93 -18.70
CA TYR A 106 -13.39 25.00 -18.74
C TYR A 106 -14.03 26.18 -19.48
N GLN A 107 -14.19 27.29 -18.76
CA GLN A 107 -14.29 28.64 -19.31
C GLN A 107 -13.32 29.52 -18.51
#